data_AF-G2M285-F1
#
_entry.id   AF-G2M285-F1
#
_cell.length_a   1.000
_cell.length_b   1.000
_cell.length_c   1.000
_cell.angle_alpha   90.00
_cell.angle_beta   90.00
_cell.angle_gamma   90.00
#
_symmetry.space_group_name_H-M   'P 1'
#
loop_
_entity.id
_entity.type
_entity.pdbx_description
1 polymer ?
#
loop_
_entity_poly.entity_id
_entity_poly.type
_entity_poly.pdbx_seq_one_letter_code
_entity_poly.pdbx_strand_id
1 'polypeptide(L)'
;MKFMLYNVEGLSIPVEAEPGRPFKFNCSEEECGKNLTIEGVILPVSEDEFAVVLNATIDENPDFKAIEEIKARKYVFKGKVNGVEVVLPAETFEDFAKRFLEAVDSVLLLR
;
A
#
# COMPACT_ATOMS: atom_id res chain seq x y z
N MET A 1 -3.37 -10.77 8.62
CA MET A 1 -4.14 -9.50 8.59
C MET A 1 -4.07 -8.92 7.18
N LYS A 2 -5.03 -8.09 6.78
CA LYS A 2 -5.10 -7.56 5.41
C LYS A 2 -4.46 -6.18 5.30
N PHE A 3 -3.64 -6.00 4.28
CA PHE A 3 -2.96 -4.75 3.95
C PHE A 3 -3.28 -4.32 2.53
N MET A 4 -3.28 -3.02 2.29
CA MET A 4 -3.19 -2.44 0.97
C MET A 4 -1.73 -2.05 0.71
N LEU A 5 -1.14 -2.60 -0.35
CA LEU A 5 0.17 -2.16 -0.87
C LEU A 5 -0.06 -1.17 -2.01
N TYR A 6 0.66 -0.06 -2.00
CA TYR A 6 0.53 0.97 -3.03
C TYR A 6 1.67 0.91 -4.05
N ASN A 7 1.37 1.22 -5.30
CA ASN A 7 2.30 1.21 -6.44
C ASN A 7 2.97 -0.14 -6.73
N VAL A 8 2.26 -1.25 -6.55
CA VAL A 8 2.69 -2.58 -7.03
C VAL A 8 2.52 -2.62 -8.55
N GLU A 9 3.59 -2.33 -9.30
CA GLU A 9 3.54 -2.09 -10.75
C GLU A 9 2.42 -1.11 -11.15
N GLY A 10 2.30 0.01 -10.44
CA GLY A 10 1.24 1.00 -10.68
C GLY A 10 -0.15 0.63 -10.17
N LEU A 11 -0.30 -0.47 -9.43
CA LEU A 11 -1.58 -0.90 -8.85
C LEU A 11 -1.60 -0.74 -7.32
N SER A 12 -2.80 -0.60 -6.75
CA SER A 12 -3.03 -0.80 -5.32
C SER A 12 -3.49 -2.24 -5.11
N ILE A 13 -2.69 -3.05 -4.41
CA ILE A 13 -2.93 -4.50 -4.31
C ILE A 13 -3.21 -4.89 -2.86
N PRO A 14 -4.34 -5.56 -2.60
CA PRO A 14 -4.62 -6.10 -1.29
C PRO A 14 -3.90 -7.41 -1.06
N VAL A 15 -3.23 -7.55 0.09
CA VAL A 15 -2.50 -8.77 0.47
C VAL A 15 -2.85 -9.19 1.89
N GLU A 16 -2.75 -10.49 2.16
CA GLU A 16 -2.82 -11.03 3.52
C GLU A 16 -1.41 -11.39 4.00
N ALA A 17 -1.00 -10.80 5.13
CA ALA A 17 0.31 -10.99 5.72
C ALA A 17 0.30 -10.82 7.24
N GLU A 18 1.38 -11.23 7.90
CA GLU A 18 1.66 -10.94 9.31
C GLU A 18 2.90 -10.03 9.38
N PRO A 19 2.84 -8.87 10.08
CA PRO A 19 3.99 -7.99 10.23
C PRO A 19 5.23 -8.73 10.75
N GLY A 20 6.38 -8.45 10.15
CA GLY A 20 7.65 -9.08 10.49
C GLY A 20 7.83 -10.51 9.95
N ARG A 21 6.82 -11.11 9.33
CA ARG A 21 6.95 -12.43 8.69
C ARG A 21 7.01 -12.35 7.17
N PRO A 22 7.90 -13.12 6.54
CA PRO A 22 7.90 -13.26 5.09
C PRO A 22 6.58 -13.86 4.59
N PHE A 23 6.11 -13.37 3.44
CA PHE A 23 4.96 -13.92 2.73
C PHE A 23 5.24 -13.93 1.23
N LYS A 24 4.45 -14.75 0.52
CA LYS A 24 4.38 -14.78 -0.94
C LYS A 24 2.93 -14.68 -1.37
N PHE A 25 2.66 -13.79 -2.31
CA PHE A 25 1.35 -13.59 -2.90
C PHE A 25 1.48 -13.65 -4.42
N ASN A 26 0.58 -14.38 -5.08
CA ASN A 26 0.50 -14.40 -6.53
C ASN A 26 -0.90 -13.93 -6.93
N CYS A 27 -0.97 -13.11 -7.97
CA CYS A 27 -2.23 -12.71 -8.58
C CYS A 27 -2.17 -12.95 -10.08
N SER A 28 -3.22 -13.56 -10.61
CA SER A 28 -3.31 -13.82 -12.05
C SER A 28 -3.70 -12.55 -12.83
N GLU A 29 -3.46 -12.56 -14.14
CA GLU A 29 -3.94 -11.51 -15.03
C GLU A 29 -5.47 -11.33 -14.99
N GLU A 30 -6.22 -12.41 -14.79
CA GLU A 30 -7.69 -12.36 -14.67
C GLU A 30 -8.14 -11.56 -13.43
N GLU A 31 -7.41 -11.68 -12.33
CA GLU A 31 -7.77 -11.05 -11.04
C GLU A 31 -7.20 -9.63 -10.90
N CYS A 32 -5.97 -9.40 -11.34
CA CYS A 32 -5.26 -8.13 -11.15
C CYS A 32 -5.03 -7.33 -12.45
N GLY A 33 -5.48 -7.84 -13.60
CA GLY A 33 -5.20 -7.24 -14.92
C GLY A 33 -3.75 -7.45 -15.41
N LYS A 34 -2.92 -8.13 -14.62
CA LYS A 34 -1.55 -8.55 -14.94
C LYS A 34 -1.10 -9.67 -14.00
N ASN A 35 -0.12 -10.47 -14.43
CA ASN A 35 0.48 -11.49 -13.56
C ASN A 35 1.43 -10.82 -12.55
N LEU A 36 1.16 -11.03 -11.27
CA LEU A 36 1.95 -10.50 -10.16
C LEU A 36 2.47 -11.61 -9.27
N THR A 37 3.74 -11.52 -8.88
CA THR A 37 4.36 -12.27 -7.81
C THR A 37 4.98 -11.29 -6.83
N ILE A 38 4.47 -11.26 -5.60
CA ILE A 38 4.94 -10.40 -4.51
C ILE A 38 5.57 -11.30 -3.44
N GLU A 39 6.83 -11.03 -3.10
CA GLU A 39 7.58 -11.78 -2.10
C GLU A 39 8.29 -10.82 -1.16
N GLY A 40 8.04 -10.89 0.14
CA GLY A 40 8.70 -9.96 1.06
C GLY A 40 8.10 -9.96 2.45
N VAL A 41 8.29 -8.86 3.16
CA VAL A 41 7.84 -8.66 4.53
C VAL A 41 7.22 -7.28 4.68
N ILE A 42 6.15 -7.19 5.47
CA ILE A 42 5.60 -5.91 5.92
C ILE A 42 6.19 -5.60 7.29
N LEU A 43 6.80 -4.43 7.44
CA LEU A 43 7.49 -4.03 8.67
C LEU A 43 6.84 -2.79 9.27
N PRO A 44 6.68 -2.72 10.59
CA PRO A 44 6.38 -1.46 11.26
C PRO A 44 7.58 -0.53 11.15
N VAL A 45 7.33 0.74 10.87
CA VAL A 45 8.36 1.79 10.72
C VAL A 45 7.95 3.07 11.44
N SER A 46 8.90 4.00 11.58
CA SER A 46 8.59 5.36 12.03
C SER A 46 7.81 6.12 10.96
N GLU A 47 7.11 7.17 11.39
CA GLU A 47 6.40 8.06 10.47
C GLU A 47 7.35 8.74 9.46
N ASP A 48 8.56 9.09 9.88
CA ASP A 48 9.59 9.67 9.00
C ASP A 48 10.04 8.68 7.91
N GLU A 49 10.29 7.41 8.27
CA GLU A 49 10.65 6.38 7.29
C GLU A 49 9.49 6.12 6.32
N PHE A 50 8.25 6.08 6.83
CA PHE A 50 7.07 5.97 5.98
C PHE A 50 6.96 7.15 5.01
N ALA A 51 7.16 8.39 5.48
CA ALA A 51 7.08 9.60 4.66
C ALA A 51 8.11 9.59 3.52
N VAL A 52 9.32 9.09 3.76
CA VAL A 52 10.35 8.93 2.71
C VAL A 52 9.85 7.96 1.63
N VAL A 53 9.30 6.81 2.02
CA VAL A 53 8.80 5.80 1.07
C VAL A 53 7.57 6.31 0.32
N LEU A 54 6.67 7.01 1.00
CA LEU A 54 5.48 7.65 0.42
C LEU A 54 5.87 8.66 -0.67
N ASN A 55 6.77 9.59 -0.35
CA ASN A 55 7.21 10.61 -1.29
C ASN A 55 7.92 9.99 -2.50
N ALA A 56 8.81 9.01 -2.28
CA ALA A 56 9.44 8.28 -3.37
C ALA A 56 8.42 7.60 -4.30
N THR A 57 7.36 7.04 -3.73
CA THR A 57 6.27 6.40 -4.49
C THR A 57 5.53 7.41 -5.36
N ILE A 58 5.22 8.59 -4.82
CA ILE A 58 4.51 9.66 -5.55
C ILE A 58 5.41 10.29 -6.62
N ASP A 59 6.70 10.47 -6.33
CA ASP A 59 7.68 10.99 -7.27
C ASP A 59 7.88 10.03 -8.46
N GLU A 60 7.90 8.72 -8.20
CA GLU A 60 7.94 7.68 -9.23
C GLU A 60 6.63 7.60 -10.04
N ASN A 61 5.49 7.70 -9.35
CA ASN A 61 4.18 7.62 -9.96
C ASN A 61 3.19 8.66 -9.39
N PRO A 62 3.05 9.83 -10.06
CA PRO A 62 2.19 10.92 -9.60
C PRO A 62 0.69 10.57 -9.48
N ASP A 63 0.22 9.50 -10.11
CA ASP A 63 -1.16 9.02 -9.98
C ASP A 63 -1.49 8.61 -8.53
N PHE A 64 -0.46 8.33 -7.72
CA PHE A 64 -0.58 8.00 -6.32
C PHE A 64 -0.62 9.23 -5.38
N LYS A 65 -0.75 10.47 -5.88
CA LYS A 65 -0.90 11.65 -4.99
C LYS A 65 -2.00 11.52 -3.93
N ALA A 66 -3.09 10.80 -4.23
CA ALA A 66 -4.17 10.59 -3.28
C ALA A 66 -3.75 9.86 -1.99
N ILE A 67 -2.62 9.12 -2.00
CA ILE A 67 -2.13 8.44 -0.79
C ILE A 67 -1.35 9.37 0.16
N GLU A 68 -1.15 10.64 -0.18
CA GLU A 68 -0.66 11.67 0.76
C GLU A 68 -1.55 11.80 2.00
N GLU A 69 -2.86 11.55 1.83
CA GLU A 69 -3.88 11.62 2.87
C GLU A 69 -3.82 10.46 3.87
N ILE A 70 -2.94 9.47 3.69
CA ILE A 70 -2.75 8.39 4.66
C ILE A 70 -2.26 8.99 5.98
N LYS A 71 -3.11 8.86 7.00
CA LYS A 71 -2.82 9.30 8.38
C LYS A 71 -2.09 8.21 9.17
N ALA A 72 -2.38 6.93 8.89
CA ALA A 72 -1.77 5.79 9.59
C ALA A 72 -0.43 5.38 8.97
N ARG A 73 0.60 6.20 9.18
CA ARG A 73 1.94 6.07 8.57
C ARG A 73 2.83 5.09 9.34
N LYS A 74 2.47 3.81 9.32
CA LYS A 74 3.05 2.81 10.24
C LYS A 74 3.74 1.64 9.56
N TYR A 75 3.41 1.32 8.31
CA TYR A 75 3.87 0.08 7.70
C TYR A 75 4.47 0.31 6.31
N VAL A 76 5.54 -0.41 6.01
CA VAL A 76 6.09 -0.49 4.65
C VAL A 76 6.30 -1.94 4.28
N PHE A 77 6.13 -2.24 3.01
CA PHE A 77 6.56 -3.49 2.41
C PHE A 77 8.02 -3.36 1.96
N LYS A 78 8.84 -4.36 2.26
CA LYS A 78 10.20 -4.52 1.71
C LYS A 78 10.29 -5.90 1.07
N GLY A 79 10.64 -5.97 -0.20
CA GLY A 79 10.69 -7.25 -0.91
C GLY A 79 10.83 -7.10 -2.41
N LYS A 80 10.21 -8.02 -3.14
CA LYS A 80 10.25 -8.11 -4.59
C LYS A 80 8.84 -8.15 -5.17
N VAL A 81 8.65 -7.43 -6.26
CA VAL A 81 7.47 -7.53 -7.14
C VAL A 81 7.98 -7.99 -8.49
N ASN A 82 7.50 -9.14 -8.96
CA ASN A 82 7.96 -9.78 -10.21
C ASN A 82 9.49 -9.92 -10.31
N GLY A 83 10.14 -10.16 -9.16
CA GLY A 83 11.60 -10.31 -9.06
C GLY A 83 12.38 -8.99 -8.92
N VAL A 84 11.74 -7.83 -9.07
CA VAL A 84 12.35 -6.50 -8.91
C VAL A 84 12.24 -6.06 -7.45
N GLU A 85 13.35 -5.62 -6.85
CA GLU A 85 13.36 -5.13 -5.46
C GLU A 85 12.65 -3.79 -5.33
N VAL A 86 11.75 -3.69 -4.35
CA VAL A 86 10.96 -2.49 -4.09
C VAL A 86 10.74 -2.29 -2.59
N VAL A 87 10.50 -1.03 -2.22
CA VAL A 87 10.01 -0.63 -0.91
C VAL A 87 8.76 0.19 -1.12
N LEU A 88 7.62 -0.26 -0.60
CA LEU A 88 6.31 0.31 -0.92
C LEU A 88 5.54 0.70 0.35
N PRO A 89 4.72 1.77 0.32
CA PRO A 89 3.83 2.10 1.42
C PRO A 89 2.80 0.99 1.63
N ALA A 90 2.51 0.69 2.89
CA ALA A 90 1.46 -0.26 3.26
C ALA A 90 0.51 0.36 4.30
N GLU A 91 -0.80 0.21 4.09
CA GLU A 91 -1.84 0.62 5.05
C GLU A 91 -2.65 -0.62 5.45
N THR A 92 -3.10 -0.71 6.70
CA THR A 92 -4.02 -1.79 7.08
C THR A 92 -5.38 -1.56 6.43
N PHE A 93 -6.14 -2.62 6.17
CA PHE A 93 -7.50 -2.46 5.66
C PHE A 93 -8.42 -1.66 6.61
N GLU A 94 -8.16 -1.74 7.91
CA GLU A 94 -8.90 -0.98 8.93
C GLU A 94 -8.64 0.52 8.79
N ASP A 95 -7.36 0.91 8.70
CA ASP A 95 -6.97 2.32 8.53
C ASP A 95 -7.48 2.88 7.19
N PHE A 96 -7.35 2.10 6.11
CA PHE A 96 -7.90 2.44 4.80
C PHE A 96 -9.42 2.68 4.86
N ALA A 97 -10.17 1.75 5.47
CA ALA A 97 -11.62 1.86 5.59
C ALA A 97 -12.03 3.08 6.42
N LYS A 98 -11.32 3.36 7.52
CA LYS A 98 -11.55 4.54 8.34
C LYS A 98 -11.36 5.83 7.54
N ARG A 99 -10.25 5.94 6.81
CA ARG A 99 -9.99 7.10 5.94
C ARG A 99 -11.05 7.26 4.85
N PHE A 100 -11.46 6.15 4.23
CA PHE A 100 -12.52 6.17 3.21
C PHE A 100 -13.84 6.72 3.77
N LEU A 101 -14.25 6.28 4.96
CA LEU A 101 -15.46 6.79 5.63
C LEU A 101 -15.34 8.28 5.97
N GLU A 102 -14.21 8.71 6.53
CA GLU A 102 -13.95 10.13 6.84
C GLU A 102 -14.02 11.03 5.59
N ALA A 103 -13.54 10.55 4.44
CA ALA A 103 -13.61 11.26 3.17
C ALA A 103 -15.06 11.37 2.67
N VAL A 104 -15.86 10.30 2.79
CA VAL A 104 -17.27 10.29 2.38
C VAL A 104 -18.11 11.25 3.23
N ASP A 105 -17.92 11.25 4.55
CA ASP A 105 -18.63 12.15 5.46
C ASP A 105 -18.33 13.62 5.14
N SER A 106 -17.08 13.91 4.76
CA SER A 106 -16.67 15.26 4.34
C SER A 106 -17.38 15.73 3.06
N VAL A 107 -17.67 14.82 2.12
CA VAL A 107 -18.42 15.14 0.88
C VAL A 107 -19.91 15.32 1.16
N LEU A 108 -20.48 14.55 2.10
CA LEU A 108 -21.89 14.67 2.48
C LEU A 108 -22.19 15.97 3.23
N LEU A 109 -21.24 16.50 4.00
CA LEU A 109 -21.39 17.78 4.72
C LEU A 109 -21.26 19.01 3.82
N LEU A 110 -20.71 18.87 2.61
CA LEU A 110 -20.52 19.95 1.64
C LEU A 110 -21.65 20.07 0.60
N ARG A 111 -22.69 19.23 0.70
CA ARG A 111 -23.90 19.25 -0.14
C ARG A 111 -25.13 19.70 0.63
#